data_AF-A0A3M7C7K7-F1
#
_entry.id   AF-A0A3M7C7K7-F1
#
_cell.length_a   1.000
_cell.length_b   1.000
_cell.length_c   1.000
_cell.angle_alpha   90.00
_cell.angle_beta   90.00
_cell.angle_gamma   90.00
#
_symmetry.space_group_name_H-M   'P 1'
#
loop_
_entity.id
_entity.type
_entity.pdbx_description
1 polymer ?
#
loop_
_entity_poly.entity_id
_entity_poly.type
_entity_poly.pdbx_seq_one_letter_code
_entity_poly.pdbx_strand_id
1 'polypeptide(L)'
;MSAIGTQAVKGGLCGYGRSHGPALVRGIKQKGLVRHLHELITNPRSRGYSPVHLSDPLTSSSNHDTSQHKPGTTHDDEEEYDAPPHQLIGIKTTLLGLALSLGFCLFAVQFSFAGIIPLGLTTLGLGLALLLSIMGVRALGETDLNPVSGISKLTQLIFALVTPSHSRNAVTINLIAGAISESGALQAGDLLQDLKTGHLLGASPKAQFYGQLIGSSVGALVSASVYKLYTKVYTIPGGLFQVPTGYVWIFTARLVTGQGLPPRVPEYAGAAALIFAMLTALRIYGNSIRNPDGSKGAWWVPYVPGGIAVAVGMYNTPSFTLARTAGGVLAWYWIRWRGREETPMIVLASGLILGEGLVSIVNLGLASAKVPHF
;
A
#
# COMPACT_ATOMS: atom_id res chain seq x y z
N MET A 1 -0.38 -2.11 41.17
CA MET A 1 -1.55 -2.78 40.55
C MET A 1 -1.55 -2.40 39.07
N SER A 2 -0.71 -2.97 38.22
CA SER A 2 -0.58 -4.37 37.79
C SER A 2 -1.91 -4.91 37.25
N ALA A 3 -1.98 -5.09 35.92
CA ALA A 3 -2.76 -6.11 35.16
C ALA A 3 -3.51 -5.65 33.89
N ILE A 4 -3.26 -4.46 33.31
CA ILE A 4 -3.91 -4.08 32.02
C ILE A 4 -2.91 -3.87 30.87
N GLY A 5 -1.65 -3.51 31.16
CA GLY A 5 -0.65 -3.17 30.14
C GLY A 5 0.11 -4.35 29.50
N THR A 6 -0.12 -5.59 29.92
CA THR A 6 0.73 -6.75 29.50
C THR A 6 0.02 -7.74 28.57
N GLN A 7 -1.28 -7.58 28.30
CA GLN A 7 -2.02 -8.51 27.43
C GLN A 7 -2.05 -8.13 25.95
N ALA A 8 -1.82 -6.86 25.59
CA ALA A 8 -1.90 -6.42 24.19
C ALA A 8 -0.74 -6.93 23.31
N VAL A 9 0.38 -7.37 23.90
CA VAL A 9 1.60 -7.77 23.15
C VAL A 9 1.83 -9.31 23.12
N LYS A 10 1.06 -10.10 23.88
CA LYS A 10 1.23 -11.58 23.95
C LYS A 10 0.19 -12.40 23.17
N GLY A 11 -0.72 -11.76 22.42
CA GLY A 11 -1.92 -12.41 21.88
C GLY A 11 -1.95 -12.69 20.37
N GLY A 12 -0.94 -12.29 19.59
CA GLY A 12 -0.92 -12.51 18.14
C GLY A 12 -0.90 -14.00 17.78
N LEU A 13 -1.87 -14.45 16.98
CA LEU A 13 -2.18 -15.84 16.57
C LEU A 13 -2.55 -16.83 17.70
N CYS A 14 -1.80 -16.88 18.79
CA CYS A 14 -2.01 -17.90 19.85
C CYS A 14 -3.27 -17.61 20.70
N GLY A 15 -3.62 -16.33 20.91
CA GLY A 15 -4.86 -15.94 21.58
C GLY A 15 -6.12 -16.14 20.72
N TYR A 16 -5.99 -15.92 19.41
CA TYR A 16 -7.07 -16.15 18.44
C TYR A 16 -7.34 -17.66 18.28
N GLY A 17 -6.29 -18.47 18.18
CA GLY A 17 -6.37 -19.93 18.17
C GLY A 17 -6.96 -20.51 19.46
N ARG A 18 -6.66 -19.93 20.63
CA ARG A 18 -7.27 -20.37 21.91
C ARG A 18 -8.75 -20.02 22.06
N SER A 19 -9.18 -18.88 21.50
CA SER A 19 -10.58 -18.43 21.60
C SER A 19 -11.49 -19.07 20.55
N HIS A 20 -11.02 -19.21 19.31
CA HIS A 20 -11.83 -19.70 18.19
C HIS A 20 -11.54 -21.16 17.80
N GLY A 21 -10.36 -21.70 18.14
CA GLY A 21 -9.98 -23.09 17.86
C GLY A 21 -10.94 -24.13 18.47
N PRO A 22 -11.38 -24.00 19.74
CA PRO A 22 -12.36 -24.92 20.32
C PRO A 22 -13.73 -24.86 19.66
N ALA A 23 -14.11 -23.73 19.05
CA ALA A 23 -15.37 -23.60 18.31
C ALA A 23 -15.26 -24.24 16.92
N LEU A 24 -14.14 -24.05 16.23
CA LEU A 24 -13.84 -24.67 14.94
C LEU A 24 -13.78 -26.20 15.05
N VAL A 25 -13.05 -26.72 16.05
CA VAL A 25 -12.93 -28.18 16.29
C VAL A 25 -14.27 -28.81 16.64
N ARG A 26 -15.12 -28.10 17.40
CA ARG A 26 -16.50 -28.56 17.70
C ARG A 26 -17.39 -28.52 16.46
N GLY A 27 -17.30 -27.48 15.64
CA GLY A 27 -18.05 -27.36 14.39
C GLY A 27 -17.70 -28.46 13.38
N ILE A 28 -16.40 -28.75 13.22
CA ILE A 28 -15.92 -29.84 12.36
C ILE A 28 -16.35 -31.21 12.89
N LYS A 29 -16.26 -31.45 14.21
CA LYS A 29 -16.69 -32.72 14.83
C LYS A 29 -18.20 -32.96 14.73
N GLN A 30 -19.03 -31.91 14.82
CA GLN A 30 -20.49 -32.07 14.82
C GLN A 30 -21.09 -32.15 13.41
N LYS A 31 -20.55 -31.43 12.43
CA LYS A 31 -21.17 -31.26 11.11
C LYS A 31 -20.38 -31.86 9.95
N GLY A 32 -19.13 -32.26 10.18
CA GLY A 32 -18.19 -32.68 9.14
C GLY A 32 -17.56 -31.47 8.43
N LEU A 33 -16.30 -31.62 7.99
CA LEU A 33 -15.48 -30.54 7.44
C LEU A 33 -16.17 -29.82 6.26
N VAL A 34 -16.74 -30.59 5.32
CA VAL A 34 -17.37 -30.07 4.10
C VAL A 34 -18.60 -29.23 4.43
N ARG A 35 -19.44 -29.68 5.37
CA ARG A 35 -20.68 -28.98 5.74
C ARG A 35 -20.39 -27.75 6.59
N HIS A 36 -19.37 -27.82 7.45
CA HIS A 36 -18.94 -26.67 8.25
C HIS A 36 -18.30 -25.57 7.40
N LEU A 37 -17.47 -25.93 6.42
CA LEU A 37 -16.94 -25.00 5.41
C LEU A 37 -18.07 -24.39 4.57
N HIS A 38 -19.02 -25.21 4.09
CA HIS A 38 -20.18 -24.72 3.36
C HIS A 38 -20.99 -23.72 4.19
N GLU A 39 -21.20 -23.97 5.49
CA GLU A 39 -21.92 -23.08 6.40
C GLU A 39 -21.15 -21.78 6.71
N LEU A 40 -19.81 -21.84 6.84
CA LEU A 40 -18.95 -20.67 6.98
C LEU A 40 -18.98 -19.77 5.73
N ILE A 41 -19.05 -20.38 4.56
CA ILE A 41 -19.11 -19.69 3.26
C ILE A 41 -20.52 -19.12 3.02
N THR A 42 -21.57 -19.81 3.46
CA THR A 42 -22.97 -19.41 3.19
C THR A 42 -23.57 -18.50 4.27
N ASN A 43 -23.12 -18.60 5.51
CA ASN A 43 -23.53 -17.79 6.64
C ASN A 43 -22.31 -17.45 7.53
N PRO A 44 -21.38 -16.60 7.05
CA PRO A 44 -20.40 -16.04 7.95
C PRO A 44 -21.16 -15.28 9.04
N ARG A 45 -21.02 -15.69 10.30
CA ARG A 45 -21.36 -14.82 11.44
C ARG A 45 -20.30 -13.71 11.53
N SER A 46 -20.17 -12.90 10.49
CA SER A 46 -19.60 -11.57 10.63
C SER A 46 -20.68 -10.74 11.32
N ARG A 47 -20.36 -10.18 12.50
CA ARG A 47 -20.86 -8.82 12.75
C ARG A 47 -20.35 -8.04 11.54
N GLY A 48 -21.26 -7.63 10.66
CA GLY A 48 -20.90 -6.92 9.45
C GLY A 48 -19.91 -5.81 9.76
N TYR A 49 -19.03 -5.51 8.82
CA TYR A 49 -18.35 -4.21 8.84
C TYR A 49 -19.45 -3.17 9.02
N SER A 50 -19.36 -2.35 10.06
CA SER A 50 -20.21 -1.17 10.14
C SER A 50 -19.87 -0.34 8.91
N PRO A 51 -20.79 -0.16 7.94
CA PRO A 51 -20.52 0.76 6.86
C PRO A 51 -20.22 2.11 7.51
N VAL A 52 -19.03 2.65 7.27
CA VAL A 52 -18.72 4.01 7.69
C VAL A 52 -19.55 4.91 6.78
N HIS A 53 -20.75 5.24 7.23
CA HIS A 53 -21.58 6.27 6.62
C HIS A 53 -20.85 7.61 6.79
N LEU A 54 -20.10 8.01 5.77
CA LEU A 54 -19.42 9.32 5.69
C LEU A 54 -20.41 10.51 5.63
N SER A 55 -21.71 10.25 5.73
CA SER A 55 -22.81 11.21 5.67
C SER A 55 -23.62 11.34 6.97
N ASP A 56 -23.35 10.51 7.99
CA ASP A 56 -24.09 10.60 9.25
C ASP A 56 -23.43 11.62 10.19
N PRO A 57 -24.17 12.61 10.72
CA PRO A 57 -23.64 13.45 11.80
C PRO A 57 -23.41 12.57 13.03
N LEU A 58 -22.21 12.66 13.60
CA LEU A 58 -21.74 11.94 14.79
C LEU A 58 -22.70 12.11 15.97
N THR A 59 -23.72 11.26 16.05
CA THR A 59 -24.55 11.09 17.24
C THR A 59 -24.62 9.61 17.52
N SER A 60 -23.77 9.18 18.45
CA SER A 60 -23.68 7.82 18.94
C SER A 60 -25.02 7.36 19.49
N SER A 61 -25.62 6.35 18.87
CA SER A 61 -26.69 5.57 19.47
C SER A 61 -26.08 4.54 20.42
N SER A 62 -26.15 4.84 21.71
CA SER A 62 -26.07 3.83 22.77
C SER A 62 -27.03 4.22 23.89
N ASN A 63 -28.18 3.56 23.93
CA ASN A 63 -29.08 3.58 25.07
C ASN A 63 -28.49 2.72 26.18
N HIS A 64 -28.10 3.31 27.31
CA HIS A 64 -28.66 2.98 28.63
C HIS A 64 -28.12 3.90 29.74
N ASP A 65 -29.04 4.22 30.65
CA ASP A 65 -28.89 4.68 32.04
C ASP A 65 -28.81 6.19 32.36
N THR A 66 -30.00 6.62 32.79
CA THR A 66 -30.39 7.68 33.73
C THR A 66 -29.29 8.23 34.64
N SER A 67 -28.97 9.52 34.51
CA SER A 67 -28.85 10.43 35.66
C SER A 67 -28.87 11.89 35.21
N GLN A 68 -29.62 12.71 35.96
CA GLN A 68 -29.75 14.15 35.77
C GLN A 68 -28.41 14.86 36.03
N HIS A 69 -27.92 15.67 35.09
CA HIS A 69 -26.94 16.72 35.43
C HIS A 69 -27.21 18.04 34.70
N LYS A 70 -26.99 19.11 35.47
CA LYS A 70 -27.38 20.51 35.23
C LYS A 70 -26.70 21.15 34.02
N PRO A 71 -27.30 22.19 33.41
CA PRO A 71 -26.67 22.93 32.33
C PRO A 71 -25.70 23.96 32.90
N GLY A 72 -24.45 23.95 32.45
CA GLY A 72 -23.51 25.05 32.71
C GLY A 72 -22.09 24.57 32.99
N THR A 73 -21.37 24.19 31.94
CA THR A 73 -19.92 24.39 31.82
C THR A 73 -19.60 24.52 30.35
N THR A 74 -18.79 25.53 30.04
CA THR A 74 -18.22 25.89 28.75
C THR A 74 -17.75 24.68 27.96
N HIS A 75 -18.22 24.54 26.71
CA HIS A 75 -17.63 23.68 25.72
C HIS A 75 -16.20 24.17 25.45
N ASP A 76 -15.23 23.60 26.15
CA ASP A 76 -13.88 23.51 25.59
C ASP A 76 -14.02 22.63 24.35
N ASP A 77 -13.52 23.11 23.22
CA ASP A 77 -13.43 22.36 21.97
C ASP A 77 -12.67 21.04 22.26
N GLU A 78 -13.40 19.95 22.51
CA GLU A 78 -12.81 18.62 22.60
C GLU A 78 -12.23 18.32 21.21
N GLU A 79 -10.93 18.56 21.05
CA GLU A 79 -10.18 18.12 19.88
C GLU A 79 -10.48 16.64 19.66
N GLU A 80 -11.24 16.35 18.62
CA GLU A 80 -11.62 14.99 18.23
C GLU A 80 -10.34 14.23 17.89
N TYR A 81 -9.82 13.53 18.88
CA TYR A 81 -8.48 12.96 18.82
C TYR A 81 -8.55 11.58 18.15
N ASP A 82 -7.87 11.42 17.01
CA ASP A 82 -7.90 10.18 16.20
C ASP A 82 -7.60 8.90 16.99
N ALA A 83 -6.75 8.95 18.04
CA ALA A 83 -6.49 7.82 18.94
C ALA A 83 -5.91 8.29 20.28
N PRO A 84 -6.24 7.69 21.44
CA PRO A 84 -5.85 8.19 22.76
C PRO A 84 -4.36 8.61 22.84
N PRO A 85 -4.00 9.78 23.42
CA PRO A 85 -2.64 10.34 23.33
C PRO A 85 -1.51 9.40 23.78
N HIS A 86 -1.78 8.51 24.73
CA HIS A 86 -0.81 7.51 25.23
C HIS A 86 -0.49 6.39 24.21
N GLN A 87 -1.32 6.23 23.18
CA GLN A 87 -1.16 5.25 22.10
C GLN A 87 -0.51 5.83 20.85
N LEU A 88 -0.32 7.15 20.79
CA LEU A 88 0.44 7.77 19.72
C LEU A 88 1.94 7.56 19.91
N ILE A 89 2.65 7.60 18.79
CA ILE A 89 4.10 7.56 18.77
C ILE A 89 4.59 8.98 18.96
N GLY A 90 5.38 9.21 20.02
CA GLY A 90 5.93 10.53 20.28
C GLY A 90 6.80 11.01 19.13
N ILE A 91 6.66 12.30 18.78
CA ILE A 91 7.41 12.97 17.69
C ILE A 91 8.91 12.70 17.78
N LYS A 92 9.48 12.69 18.99
CA LYS A 92 10.90 12.38 19.22
C LYS A 92 11.29 10.99 18.71
N THR A 93 10.45 9.99 18.95
CA THR A 93 10.66 8.60 18.50
C THR A 93 10.57 8.51 16.99
N THR A 94 9.61 9.21 16.38
CA THR A 94 9.44 9.26 14.92
C THR A 94 10.63 9.93 14.24
N LEU A 95 11.08 11.09 14.74
CA LEU A 95 12.24 11.81 14.19
C LEU A 95 13.53 11.01 14.35
N LEU A 96 13.76 10.40 15.52
CA LEU A 96 14.91 9.54 15.75
C LEU A 96 14.87 8.30 14.84
N GLY A 97 13.71 7.65 14.74
CA GLY A 97 13.50 6.50 13.87
C GLY A 97 13.74 6.82 12.41
N LEU A 98 13.28 8.00 11.94
CA LEU A 98 13.54 8.51 10.60
C LEU A 98 15.04 8.74 10.37
N ALA A 99 15.73 9.41 11.29
CA ALA A 99 17.18 9.64 11.15
C ALA A 99 17.96 8.32 11.11
N LEU A 100 17.61 7.36 11.97
CA LEU A 100 18.23 6.05 12.01
C LEU A 100 17.93 5.22 10.75
N SER A 101 16.70 5.26 10.23
CA SER A 101 16.34 4.50 9.02
C SER A 101 16.99 5.07 7.77
N LEU A 102 17.08 6.40 7.64
CA LEU A 102 17.82 7.06 6.58
C LEU A 102 19.32 6.74 6.65
N GLY A 103 19.91 6.80 7.85
CA GLY A 103 21.31 6.44 8.09
C GLY A 103 21.60 4.98 7.77
N PHE A 104 20.70 4.07 8.17
CA PHE A 104 20.81 2.65 7.85
C PHE A 104 20.67 2.39 6.35
N CYS A 105 19.74 3.07 5.66
CA CYS A 105 19.59 2.96 4.21
C CYS A 105 20.86 3.45 3.49
N LEU A 106 21.41 4.60 3.90
CA LEU A 106 22.70 5.10 3.39
C LEU A 106 23.80 4.06 3.56
N PHE A 107 23.96 3.53 4.77
CA PHE A 107 24.95 2.50 5.07
C PHE A 107 24.74 1.24 4.19
N ALA A 108 23.51 0.72 4.13
CA ALA A 108 23.19 -0.50 3.40
C ALA A 108 23.45 -0.36 1.88
N VAL A 109 23.09 0.79 1.29
CA VAL A 109 23.35 1.07 -0.13
C VAL A 109 24.84 1.21 -0.38
N GLN A 110 25.56 1.97 0.45
CA GLN A 110 27.00 2.17 0.29
C GLN A 110 27.79 0.88 0.51
N PHE A 111 27.35 0.02 1.43
CA PHE A 111 27.92 -1.30 1.65
C PHE A 111 27.66 -2.24 0.47
N SER A 112 26.43 -2.28 -0.04
CA SER A 112 26.02 -3.22 -1.10
C SER A 112 26.51 -2.81 -2.49
N PHE A 113 26.64 -1.51 -2.74
CA PHE A 113 27.01 -0.93 -4.04
C PHE A 113 28.28 -0.07 -3.93
N ALA A 114 29.20 -0.48 -3.06
CA ALA A 114 30.47 0.20 -2.85
C ALA A 114 31.22 0.43 -4.17
N GLY A 115 31.61 1.68 -4.43
CA GLY A 115 32.31 2.08 -5.67
C GLY A 115 31.41 2.27 -6.90
N ILE A 116 30.10 2.08 -6.79
CA ILE A 116 29.14 2.29 -7.89
C ILE A 116 28.42 3.63 -7.74
N ILE A 117 27.71 3.83 -6.64
CA ILE A 117 26.92 5.05 -6.39
C ILE A 117 27.60 5.90 -5.30
N PRO A 118 28.00 7.15 -5.59
CA PRO A 118 28.54 8.06 -4.60
C PRO A 118 27.55 8.34 -3.47
N LEU A 119 28.07 8.63 -2.27
CA LEU A 119 27.26 8.96 -1.09
C LEU A 119 26.32 10.14 -1.37
N GLY A 120 26.80 11.20 -2.01
CA GLY A 120 25.97 12.37 -2.34
C GLY A 120 24.76 12.04 -3.23
N LEU A 121 24.92 11.15 -4.21
CA LEU A 121 23.82 10.70 -5.05
C LEU A 121 22.84 9.80 -4.27
N THR A 122 23.33 9.00 -3.33
CA THR A 122 22.44 8.20 -2.46
C THR A 122 21.61 9.12 -1.55
N THR A 123 22.24 10.13 -0.95
CA THR A 123 21.55 11.14 -0.12
C THR A 123 20.50 11.92 -0.91
N LEU A 124 20.81 12.30 -2.15
CA LEU A 124 19.83 12.92 -3.04
C LEU A 124 18.64 12.00 -3.30
N GLY A 125 18.90 10.71 -3.56
CA GLY A 125 17.85 9.71 -3.79
C GLY A 125 16.91 9.58 -2.58
N LEU A 126 17.45 9.59 -1.36
CA LEU A 126 16.66 9.60 -0.13
C LEU A 126 15.87 10.90 0.05
N GLY A 127 16.45 12.05 -0.27
CA GLY A 127 15.74 13.32 -0.25
C GLY A 127 14.54 13.33 -1.21
N LEU A 128 14.74 12.82 -2.43
CA LEU A 128 13.66 12.64 -3.41
C LEU A 128 12.61 11.63 -2.92
N ALA A 129 13.03 10.53 -2.27
CA ALA A 129 12.10 9.56 -1.70
C ALA A 129 11.10 10.23 -0.74
N LEU A 130 11.58 11.09 0.17
CA LEU A 130 10.73 11.82 1.12
C LEU A 130 9.74 12.75 0.42
N LEU A 131 10.19 13.48 -0.61
CA LEU A 131 9.33 14.39 -1.37
C LEU A 131 8.29 13.63 -2.20
N LEU A 132 8.72 12.58 -2.90
CA LEU A 132 7.87 11.79 -3.78
C LEU A 132 6.93 10.84 -3.03
N SER A 133 7.19 10.59 -1.74
CA SER A 133 6.25 9.91 -0.85
C SER A 133 4.90 10.64 -0.76
N ILE A 134 4.89 11.98 -0.79
CA ILE A 134 3.65 12.77 -0.79
C ILE A 134 2.81 12.47 -2.04
N MET A 135 3.48 12.34 -3.19
CA MET A 135 2.83 11.96 -4.45
C MET A 135 2.28 10.54 -4.38
N GLY A 136 3.07 9.58 -3.86
CA GLY A 136 2.64 8.19 -3.69
C GLY A 136 1.42 8.05 -2.80
N VAL A 137 1.45 8.69 -1.63
CA VAL A 137 0.34 8.70 -0.65
C VAL A 137 -0.93 9.32 -1.24
N ARG A 138 -0.82 10.45 -1.94
CA ARG A 138 -1.96 11.09 -2.60
C ARG A 138 -2.55 10.22 -3.71
N ALA A 139 -1.69 9.65 -4.53
CA ALA A 139 -2.14 8.81 -5.63
C ALA A 139 -2.82 7.53 -5.15
N LEU A 140 -2.29 6.93 -4.08
CA LEU A 140 -2.92 5.80 -3.41
C LEU A 140 -4.28 6.20 -2.82
N GLY A 141 -4.38 7.37 -2.17
CA GLY A 141 -5.65 7.87 -1.65
C GLY A 141 -6.71 8.15 -2.72
N GLU A 142 -6.31 8.62 -3.90
CA GLU A 142 -7.25 8.93 -5.00
C GLU A 142 -7.61 7.71 -5.86
N THR A 143 -6.69 6.75 -6.03
CA THR A 143 -6.83 5.69 -7.04
C THR A 143 -6.73 4.27 -6.48
N ASP A 144 -6.49 4.12 -5.18
CA ASP A 144 -6.18 2.84 -4.52
C ASP A 144 -4.99 2.10 -5.18
N LEU A 145 -4.07 2.88 -5.76
CA LEU A 145 -2.88 2.35 -6.40
C LEU A 145 -1.68 3.28 -6.18
N ASN A 146 -0.59 2.73 -5.67
CA ASN A 146 0.67 3.46 -5.52
C ASN A 146 1.44 3.50 -6.87
N PRO A 147 1.69 4.67 -7.48
CA PRO A 147 2.28 4.81 -8.81
C PRO A 147 3.81 4.58 -8.82
N VAL A 148 4.27 3.47 -8.24
CA VAL A 148 5.68 3.11 -8.05
C VAL A 148 6.52 3.28 -9.31
N SER A 149 6.00 2.79 -10.43
CA SER A 149 6.66 2.84 -11.74
C SER A 149 6.80 4.28 -12.27
N GLY A 150 5.89 5.17 -11.93
CA GLY A 150 5.96 6.59 -12.29
C GLY A 150 6.94 7.36 -11.41
N ILE A 151 6.89 7.13 -10.10
CA ILE A 151 7.79 7.73 -9.10
C ILE A 151 9.26 7.39 -9.42
N SER A 152 9.53 6.12 -9.70
CA SER A 152 10.87 5.68 -10.10
C SER A 152 11.37 6.44 -11.33
N LYS A 153 10.56 6.56 -12.40
CA LYS A 153 10.96 7.25 -13.64
C LYS A 153 11.22 8.74 -13.45
N LEU A 154 10.44 9.41 -12.60
CA LEU A 154 10.71 10.80 -12.27
C LEU A 154 12.08 10.94 -11.59
N THR A 155 12.39 10.07 -10.65
CA THR A 155 13.73 10.00 -10.04
C THR A 155 14.80 9.66 -11.06
N GLN A 156 14.56 8.73 -11.98
CA GLN A 156 15.49 8.40 -13.06
C GLN A 156 15.76 9.59 -13.98
N LEU A 157 14.76 10.41 -14.31
CA LEU A 157 14.95 11.64 -15.10
C LEU A 157 15.80 12.67 -14.34
N ILE A 158 15.52 12.89 -13.05
CA ILE A 158 16.34 13.79 -12.23
C ILE A 158 17.78 13.28 -12.15
N PHE A 159 17.96 11.98 -11.93
CA PHE A 159 19.28 11.35 -11.85
C PHE A 159 20.02 11.38 -13.17
N ALA A 160 19.35 11.39 -14.31
CA ALA A 160 20.00 11.58 -15.60
C ALA A 160 20.66 12.97 -15.73
N LEU A 161 20.09 14.00 -15.09
CA LEU A 161 20.62 15.36 -15.12
C LEU A 161 21.80 15.56 -14.16
N VAL A 162 21.81 14.87 -13.00
CA VAL A 162 22.85 15.03 -11.98
C VAL A 162 23.96 13.98 -12.04
N THR A 163 23.72 12.85 -12.71
CA THR A 163 24.73 11.80 -12.84
C THR A 163 25.78 12.24 -13.87
N PRO A 164 27.08 12.16 -13.56
CA PRO A 164 28.12 12.56 -14.51
C PRO A 164 28.02 11.79 -15.83
N SER A 165 28.03 12.52 -16.95
CA SER A 165 27.80 11.97 -18.30
C SER A 165 28.85 10.94 -18.75
N HIS A 166 30.01 10.92 -18.09
CA HIS A 166 31.12 10.00 -18.37
C HIS A 166 31.18 8.81 -17.38
N SER A 167 30.21 8.70 -16.47
CA SER A 167 30.17 7.61 -15.50
C SER A 167 29.84 6.29 -16.20
N ARG A 168 30.77 5.33 -16.17
CA ARG A 168 30.51 3.95 -16.62
C ARG A 168 29.35 3.28 -15.88
N ASN A 169 29.04 3.77 -14.69
CA ASN A 169 27.98 3.26 -13.83
C ASN A 169 26.66 4.04 -13.96
N ALA A 170 26.53 4.96 -14.92
CA ALA A 170 25.38 5.87 -15.00
C ALA A 170 24.02 5.16 -14.99
N VAL A 171 23.89 4.08 -15.77
CA VAL A 171 22.66 3.26 -15.82
C VAL A 171 22.37 2.61 -14.46
N THR A 172 23.39 2.05 -13.81
CA THR A 172 23.24 1.38 -12.51
C THR A 172 22.91 2.37 -11.40
N ILE A 173 23.58 3.53 -11.37
CA ILE A 173 23.29 4.63 -10.44
C ILE A 173 21.83 5.08 -10.59
N ASN A 174 21.38 5.24 -11.84
CA ASN A 174 20.03 5.66 -12.17
C ASN A 174 18.97 4.65 -11.67
N LEU A 175 19.23 3.35 -11.83
CA LEU A 175 18.36 2.28 -11.33
C LEU A 175 18.32 2.23 -9.79
N ILE A 176 19.48 2.30 -9.13
CA ILE A 176 19.55 2.28 -7.66
C ILE A 176 18.79 3.48 -7.09
N ALA A 177 18.97 4.66 -7.67
CA ALA A 177 18.26 5.86 -7.25
C ALA A 177 16.74 5.74 -7.42
N GLY A 178 16.29 5.25 -8.58
CA GLY A 178 14.89 4.96 -8.84
C GLY A 178 14.31 4.01 -7.79
N ALA A 179 15.02 2.92 -7.49
CA ALA A 179 14.59 1.93 -6.49
C ALA A 179 14.50 2.50 -5.06
N ILE A 180 15.47 3.31 -4.63
CA ILE A 180 15.44 3.95 -3.30
C ILE A 180 14.21 4.85 -3.17
N SER A 181 13.98 5.69 -4.18
CA SER A 181 12.88 6.64 -4.17
C SER A 181 11.51 5.97 -4.25
N GLU A 182 11.40 4.95 -5.09
CA GLU A 182 10.19 4.15 -5.26
C GLU A 182 9.88 3.35 -3.98
N SER A 183 10.86 2.68 -3.38
CA SER A 183 10.66 1.92 -2.14
C SER A 183 10.18 2.80 -0.99
N GLY A 184 10.74 4.02 -0.85
CA GLY A 184 10.31 4.97 0.18
C GLY A 184 8.86 5.43 -0.02
N ALA A 185 8.50 5.80 -1.26
CA ALA A 185 7.15 6.27 -1.56
C ALA A 185 6.09 5.14 -1.56
N LEU A 186 6.49 3.93 -1.95
CA LEU A 186 5.66 2.73 -1.84
C LEU A 186 5.27 2.51 -0.38
N GLN A 187 6.29 2.42 0.49
CA GLN A 187 6.10 2.16 1.91
C GLN A 187 5.27 3.25 2.59
N ALA A 188 5.47 4.53 2.24
CA ALA A 188 4.68 5.62 2.80
C ALA A 188 3.19 5.48 2.48
N GLY A 189 2.85 5.07 1.26
CA GLY A 189 1.48 4.79 0.86
C GLY A 189 0.88 3.61 1.63
N ASP A 190 1.56 2.47 1.63
CA ASP A 190 1.07 1.25 2.29
C ASP A 190 0.88 1.48 3.80
N LEU A 191 1.80 2.21 4.45
CA LEU A 191 1.66 2.61 5.84
C LEU A 191 0.45 3.50 6.09
N LEU A 192 0.09 4.41 5.17
CA LEU A 192 -1.12 5.21 5.31
C LEU A 192 -2.37 4.32 5.31
N GLN A 193 -2.45 3.33 4.42
CA GLN A 193 -3.57 2.40 4.36
C GLN A 193 -3.65 1.52 5.62
N ASP A 194 -2.51 1.01 6.10
CA ASP A 194 -2.43 0.24 7.34
C ASP A 194 -2.88 1.04 8.56
N LEU A 195 -2.44 2.30 8.66
CA LEU A 195 -2.80 3.20 9.76
C LEU A 195 -4.28 3.56 9.70
N LYS A 196 -4.81 3.87 8.51
CA LYS A 196 -6.24 4.16 8.34
C LYS A 196 -7.10 2.95 8.70
N THR A 197 -6.73 1.78 8.21
CA THR A 197 -7.42 0.52 8.52
C THR A 197 -7.33 0.21 10.02
N GLY A 198 -6.15 0.40 10.61
CA GLY A 198 -5.92 0.28 12.05
C GLY A 198 -6.85 1.13 12.87
N HIS A 199 -6.90 2.42 12.56
CA HIS A 199 -7.77 3.38 13.19
C HIS A 199 -9.25 2.98 13.07
N LEU A 200 -9.71 2.58 11.88
CA LEU A 200 -11.08 2.10 11.66
C LEU A 200 -11.42 0.84 12.48
N LEU A 201 -10.43 -0.01 12.76
CA LEU A 201 -10.58 -1.21 13.60
C LEU A 201 -10.36 -0.96 15.10
N GLY A 202 -10.04 0.28 15.50
CA GLY A 202 -9.69 0.63 16.88
C GLY A 202 -8.36 0.02 17.34
N ALA A 203 -7.45 -0.30 16.43
CA ALA A 203 -6.13 -0.81 16.75
C ALA A 203 -5.23 0.29 17.31
N SER A 204 -4.38 -0.05 18.29
CA SER A 204 -3.42 0.90 18.86
C SER A 204 -2.33 1.27 17.84
N PRO A 205 -2.15 2.56 17.46
CA PRO A 205 -1.14 2.98 16.48
C PRO A 205 0.29 2.61 16.91
N LYS A 206 0.59 2.71 18.20
CA LYS A 206 1.88 2.27 18.75
C LYS A 206 2.13 0.77 18.55
N ALA A 207 1.11 -0.07 18.75
CA ALA A 207 1.24 -1.51 18.52
C ALA A 207 1.46 -1.81 17.03
N GLN A 208 0.74 -1.12 16.15
CA GLN A 208 0.94 -1.24 14.70
C GLN A 208 2.35 -0.88 14.27
N PHE A 209 2.88 0.25 14.76
CA PHE A 209 4.22 0.71 14.42
C PHE A 209 5.32 -0.28 14.81
N TYR A 210 5.30 -0.79 16.05
CA TYR A 210 6.30 -1.80 16.46
C TYR A 210 6.08 -3.14 15.74
N GLY A 211 4.81 -3.51 15.49
CA GLY A 211 4.47 -4.69 14.70
C GLY A 211 5.03 -4.63 13.29
N GLN A 212 4.86 -3.50 12.60
CA GLN A 212 5.42 -3.22 11.28
C GLN A 212 6.95 -3.22 11.32
N LEU A 213 7.58 -2.61 12.33
CA LEU A 213 9.04 -2.59 12.43
C LEU A 213 9.64 -4.01 12.53
N ILE A 214 9.04 -4.86 13.38
CA ILE A 214 9.45 -6.26 13.54
C ILE A 214 9.15 -7.04 12.26
N GLY A 215 7.92 -6.90 11.74
CA GLY A 215 7.44 -7.58 10.54
C GLY A 215 8.30 -7.27 9.32
N SER A 216 8.60 -5.99 9.07
CA SER A 216 9.45 -5.55 7.97
C SER A 216 10.89 -6.01 8.12
N SER A 217 11.43 -6.06 9.34
CA SER A 217 12.79 -6.56 9.59
C SER A 217 12.92 -8.05 9.27
N VAL A 218 11.98 -8.87 9.77
CA VAL A 218 11.93 -10.31 9.45
C VAL A 218 11.62 -10.52 7.97
N GLY A 219 10.66 -9.77 7.44
CA GLY A 219 10.23 -9.82 6.05
C GLY A 219 11.38 -9.52 5.08
N ALA A 220 12.23 -8.52 5.36
CA ALA A 220 13.39 -8.21 4.54
C ALA A 220 14.36 -9.41 4.42
N LEU A 221 14.65 -10.08 5.54
CA LEU A 221 15.56 -11.24 5.56
C LEU A 221 14.94 -12.45 4.84
N VAL A 222 13.66 -12.74 5.11
CA VAL A 222 12.94 -13.86 4.49
C VAL A 222 12.80 -13.63 2.98
N SER A 223 12.34 -12.44 2.56
CA SER A 223 12.17 -12.09 1.15
C SER A 223 13.47 -12.14 0.37
N ALA A 224 14.58 -11.64 0.93
CA ALA A 224 15.89 -11.75 0.29
C ALA A 224 16.35 -13.21 0.12
N SER A 225 16.09 -14.05 1.13
CA SER A 225 16.43 -15.48 1.09
C SER A 225 15.58 -16.25 0.06
N VAL A 226 14.27 -15.99 0.04
CA VAL A 226 13.35 -16.58 -0.93
C VAL A 226 13.69 -16.12 -2.34
N TYR A 227 14.02 -14.85 -2.55
CA TYR A 227 14.46 -14.34 -3.86
C TYR A 227 15.70 -15.09 -4.37
N LYS A 228 16.72 -15.30 -3.51
CA LYS A 228 17.91 -16.11 -3.87
C LYS A 228 17.57 -17.55 -4.22
N LEU A 229 16.55 -18.13 -3.58
CA LEU A 229 16.09 -19.47 -3.90
C LEU A 229 15.39 -19.50 -5.27
N TYR A 230 14.51 -18.54 -5.56
CA TYR A 230 13.86 -18.40 -6.85
C TYR A 230 14.86 -18.27 -8.00
N THR A 231 15.86 -17.39 -7.88
CA THR A 231 16.86 -17.19 -8.95
C THR A 231 17.84 -18.34 -9.12
N LYS A 232 17.92 -19.24 -8.13
CA LYS A 232 18.71 -20.47 -8.22
C LYS A 232 17.95 -21.61 -8.89
N VAL A 233 16.64 -21.70 -8.65
CA VAL A 233 15.78 -22.78 -9.16
C VAL A 233 15.22 -22.46 -10.55
N TYR A 234 14.85 -21.20 -10.78
CA TYR A 234 14.23 -20.76 -12.02
C TYR A 234 15.10 -19.77 -12.77
N THR A 235 15.06 -19.84 -14.10
CA THR A 235 15.66 -18.83 -14.97
C THR A 235 14.78 -17.58 -14.97
N ILE A 236 15.33 -16.47 -14.49
CA ILE A 236 14.66 -15.17 -14.42
C ILE A 236 15.58 -14.12 -15.08
N PRO A 237 15.15 -13.42 -16.15
CA PRO A 237 13.87 -13.54 -16.83
C PRO A 237 13.74 -14.84 -17.65
N GLY A 238 12.55 -15.42 -17.69
CA GLY A 238 12.24 -16.64 -18.44
C GLY A 238 10.77 -16.71 -18.86
N GLY A 239 10.36 -17.82 -19.48
CA GLY A 239 8.97 -17.99 -19.95
C GLY A 239 7.95 -17.98 -18.80
N LEU A 240 8.21 -18.75 -17.74
CA LEU A 240 7.37 -18.79 -16.53
C LEU A 240 7.44 -17.49 -15.71
N PHE A 241 8.62 -16.89 -15.62
CA PHE A 241 8.88 -15.69 -14.82
C PHE A 241 9.33 -14.53 -15.71
N GLN A 242 8.35 -13.88 -16.33
CA GLN A 242 8.59 -12.66 -17.09
C GLN A 242 8.83 -11.47 -16.15
N VAL A 243 9.73 -10.57 -16.55
CA VAL A 243 10.07 -9.36 -15.76
C VAL A 243 9.80 -8.10 -16.59
N PRO A 244 8.55 -7.88 -17.09
CA PRO A 244 8.21 -6.79 -18.01
C PRO A 244 8.53 -5.42 -17.43
N THR A 245 8.20 -5.20 -16.15
CA THR A 245 8.51 -3.94 -15.45
C THR A 245 10.02 -3.69 -15.36
N GLY A 246 10.81 -4.74 -15.15
CA GLY A 246 12.27 -4.66 -15.14
C GLY A 246 12.84 -4.15 -16.47
N TYR A 247 12.27 -4.59 -17.59
CA TYR A 247 12.63 -4.08 -18.92
C TYR A 247 12.30 -2.60 -19.08
N VAL A 248 11.11 -2.17 -18.66
CA VAL A 248 10.74 -0.74 -18.70
C VAL A 248 11.72 0.10 -17.89
N TRP A 249 12.15 -0.38 -16.72
CA TRP A 249 13.10 0.35 -15.87
C TRP A 249 14.50 0.44 -16.47
N ILE A 250 15.07 -0.67 -16.94
CA ILE A 250 16.42 -0.67 -17.55
C ILE A 250 16.43 0.12 -18.86
N PHE A 251 15.38 0.04 -19.68
CA PHE A 251 15.29 0.81 -20.92
C PHE A 251 15.14 2.30 -20.63
N THR A 252 14.34 2.68 -19.63
CA THR A 252 14.25 4.09 -19.23
C THR A 252 15.61 4.59 -18.78
N ALA A 253 16.30 3.87 -17.88
CA ALA A 253 17.64 4.25 -17.41
C ALA A 253 18.63 4.41 -18.58
N ARG A 254 18.69 3.44 -19.50
CA ARG A 254 19.53 3.51 -20.70
C ARG A 254 19.16 4.67 -21.62
N LEU A 255 17.89 4.97 -21.78
CA LEU A 255 17.41 6.05 -22.63
C LEU A 255 17.81 7.41 -22.07
N VAL A 256 17.61 7.63 -20.77
CA VAL A 256 17.85 8.93 -20.13
C VAL A 256 19.34 9.18 -19.85
N THR A 257 20.15 8.14 -19.62
CA THR A 257 21.60 8.28 -19.42
C THR A 257 22.45 8.02 -20.68
N GLY A 258 21.82 7.62 -21.79
CA GLY A 258 22.48 7.17 -23.01
C GLY A 258 22.55 8.26 -24.09
N GLN A 259 22.07 7.95 -25.30
CA GLN A 259 22.13 8.85 -26.47
C GLN A 259 21.17 10.05 -26.39
N GLY A 260 20.48 10.23 -25.26
CA GLY A 260 19.48 11.28 -25.07
C GLY A 260 18.08 10.86 -25.48
N LEU A 261 17.12 11.73 -25.18
CA LEU A 261 15.71 11.52 -25.53
C LEU A 261 15.48 11.79 -27.02
N PRO A 262 14.52 11.11 -27.67
CA PRO A 262 14.14 11.40 -29.05
C PRO A 262 13.82 12.89 -29.29
N PRO A 263 13.99 13.38 -30.54
CA PRO A 263 13.58 14.74 -30.90
C PRO A 263 12.12 14.99 -30.53
N ARG A 264 11.80 16.22 -30.10
CA ARG A 264 10.45 16.67 -29.69
C ARG A 264 9.89 16.11 -28.38
N VAL A 265 10.62 15.27 -27.65
CA VAL A 265 10.18 14.80 -26.33
C VAL A 265 9.91 15.95 -25.35
N PRO A 266 10.74 17.01 -25.26
CA PRO A 266 10.45 18.15 -24.38
C PRO A 266 9.15 18.88 -24.75
N GLU A 267 8.86 19.04 -26.04
CA GLU A 267 7.64 19.68 -26.52
C GLU A 267 6.40 18.85 -26.19
N TYR A 268 6.46 17.53 -26.41
CA TYR A 268 5.39 16.61 -26.04
C TYR A 268 5.17 16.57 -24.52
N ALA A 269 6.24 16.48 -23.73
CA ALA A 269 6.18 16.49 -22.28
C ALA A 269 5.61 17.82 -21.75
N GLY A 270 6.01 18.95 -22.33
CA GLY A 270 5.48 20.27 -21.99
C GLY A 270 4.00 20.42 -22.34
N ALA A 271 3.57 19.96 -23.52
CA ALA A 271 2.17 19.95 -23.92
C ALA A 271 1.32 19.06 -23.00
N ALA A 272 1.80 17.85 -22.69
CA ALA A 272 1.12 16.96 -21.76
C ALA A 272 1.02 17.58 -20.35
N ALA A 273 2.11 18.15 -19.84
CA ALA A 273 2.12 18.84 -18.54
C ALA A 273 1.11 19.98 -18.49
N LEU A 274 1.01 20.79 -19.56
CA LEU A 274 0.05 21.88 -19.66
C LEU A 274 -1.40 21.36 -19.68
N ILE A 275 -1.68 20.33 -20.49
CA ILE A 275 -3.02 19.74 -20.58
C ILE A 275 -3.45 19.20 -19.20
N PHE A 276 -2.60 18.42 -18.53
CA PHE A 276 -2.96 17.86 -17.22
C PHE A 276 -2.98 18.90 -16.09
N ALA A 277 -2.17 19.97 -16.19
CA ALA A 277 -2.27 21.11 -15.28
C ALA A 277 -3.61 21.83 -15.45
N MET A 278 -4.05 22.07 -16.70
CA MET A 278 -5.35 22.68 -17.02
C MET A 278 -6.52 21.81 -16.53
N LEU A 279 -6.49 20.49 -16.78
CA LEU A 279 -7.50 19.56 -16.29
C LEU A 279 -7.57 19.52 -14.76
N THR A 280 -6.40 19.57 -14.10
CA THR A 280 -6.33 19.62 -12.63
C THR A 280 -6.89 20.93 -12.10
N ALA A 281 -6.51 22.07 -12.69
CA ALA A 281 -7.06 23.38 -12.35
C ALA A 281 -8.59 23.43 -12.54
N LEU A 282 -9.09 22.83 -13.63
CA LEU A 282 -10.51 22.70 -13.89
C LEU A 282 -11.21 21.86 -12.81
N ARG A 283 -10.64 20.72 -12.40
CA ARG A 283 -11.20 19.91 -11.29
C ARG A 283 -11.20 20.67 -9.96
N ILE A 284 -10.13 21.41 -9.66
CA ILE A 284 -10.04 22.24 -8.45
C ILE A 284 -11.12 23.33 -8.47
N TYR A 285 -11.27 24.03 -9.60
CA TYR A 285 -12.30 25.04 -9.79
C TYR A 285 -13.70 24.43 -9.62
N GLY A 286 -13.98 23.31 -10.29
CA GLY A 286 -15.26 22.63 -10.20
C GLY A 286 -15.59 22.16 -8.78
N ASN A 287 -14.60 21.65 -8.04
CA ASN A 287 -14.77 21.26 -6.63
C ASN A 287 -14.96 22.46 -5.69
N SER A 288 -14.47 23.64 -6.07
CA SER A 288 -14.67 24.89 -5.32
C SER A 288 -16.04 25.51 -5.53
N ILE A 289 -16.80 25.11 -6.57
CA ILE A 289 -18.15 25.60 -6.81
C ILE A 289 -19.07 25.06 -5.72
N ARG A 290 -19.85 25.97 -5.12
CA ARG A 290 -20.88 25.64 -4.14
C ARG A 290 -22.23 25.69 -4.84
N ASN A 291 -22.92 24.56 -4.86
CA ASN A 291 -24.21 24.46 -5.49
C ASN A 291 -25.30 25.12 -4.62
N PRO A 292 -26.44 25.53 -5.19
CA PRO A 292 -27.54 26.16 -4.45
C PRO A 292 -28.14 25.26 -3.36
N ASP A 293 -27.99 23.94 -3.48
CA ASP A 293 -28.42 22.92 -2.52
C ASP A 293 -27.46 22.74 -1.33
N GLY A 294 -26.38 23.52 -1.26
CA GLY A 294 -25.35 23.44 -0.23
C GLY A 294 -24.29 22.36 -0.47
N SER A 295 -24.43 21.53 -1.51
CA SER A 295 -23.43 20.55 -1.89
C SER A 295 -22.19 21.23 -2.48
N LYS A 296 -21.03 20.62 -2.26
CA LYS A 296 -19.74 21.07 -2.80
C LYS A 296 -19.42 20.26 -4.05
N GLY A 297 -19.02 20.95 -5.12
CA GLY A 297 -18.54 20.34 -6.36
C GLY A 297 -19.55 20.36 -7.50
N ALA A 298 -19.12 20.79 -8.67
CA ALA A 298 -19.94 20.78 -9.87
C ALA A 298 -20.16 19.34 -10.40
N TRP A 299 -21.35 19.11 -10.97
CA TRP A 299 -21.76 17.79 -11.50
C TRP A 299 -20.83 17.21 -12.57
N TRP A 300 -20.07 18.07 -13.27
CA TRP A 300 -19.16 17.67 -14.34
C TRP A 300 -17.77 17.23 -13.84
N VAL A 301 -17.41 17.52 -12.58
CA VAL A 301 -16.08 17.19 -12.02
C VAL A 301 -15.74 15.69 -12.13
N PRO A 302 -16.67 14.75 -11.87
CA PRO A 302 -16.40 13.32 -12.02
C PRO A 302 -16.03 12.88 -13.44
N TYR A 303 -16.41 13.66 -14.47
CA TYR A 303 -16.14 13.36 -15.87
C TYR A 303 -14.80 13.92 -16.35
N VAL A 304 -14.18 14.83 -15.61
CA VAL A 304 -12.86 15.37 -15.94
C VAL A 304 -11.80 14.39 -15.45
N PRO A 305 -10.99 13.80 -16.34
CA PRO A 305 -10.04 12.77 -15.97
C PRO A 305 -8.98 13.33 -15.02
N GLY A 306 -8.77 12.66 -13.90
CA GLY A 306 -7.69 13.00 -12.97
C GLY A 306 -6.32 12.65 -13.56
N GLY A 307 -5.35 13.56 -13.46
CA GLY A 307 -4.00 13.31 -13.99
C GLY A 307 -3.34 12.07 -13.39
N ILE A 308 -3.52 11.85 -12.09
CA ILE A 308 -3.02 10.66 -11.40
C ILE A 308 -3.66 9.38 -11.97
N ALA A 309 -4.99 9.35 -12.08
CA ALA A 309 -5.72 8.19 -12.58
C ALA A 309 -5.32 7.84 -14.03
N VAL A 310 -5.18 8.85 -14.90
CA VAL A 310 -4.72 8.64 -16.28
C VAL A 310 -3.29 8.11 -16.31
N ALA A 311 -2.37 8.73 -15.55
CA ALA A 311 -0.98 8.29 -15.50
C ALA A 311 -0.86 6.84 -15.01
N VAL A 312 -1.55 6.49 -13.93
CA VAL A 312 -1.61 5.11 -13.41
C VAL A 312 -2.16 4.15 -14.47
N GLY A 313 -3.24 4.52 -15.14
CA GLY A 313 -3.85 3.71 -16.21
C GLY A 313 -2.91 3.43 -17.38
N MET A 314 -2.09 4.41 -17.79
CA MET A 314 -1.12 4.25 -18.88
C MET A 314 -0.02 3.22 -18.57
N TYR A 315 0.30 3.00 -17.30
CA TYR A 315 1.36 2.07 -16.90
C TYR A 315 0.87 0.64 -16.65
N ASN A 316 -0.44 0.45 -16.43
CA ASN A 316 -0.99 -0.86 -16.13
C ASN A 316 -1.14 -1.70 -17.40
N THR A 317 -0.72 -2.96 -17.33
CA THR A 317 -0.93 -3.89 -18.43
C THR A 317 -2.41 -4.22 -18.59
N PRO A 318 -2.88 -4.52 -19.82
CA PRO A 318 -4.27 -4.91 -20.04
C PRO A 318 -4.70 -6.10 -19.18
N SER A 319 -3.82 -7.08 -18.96
CA SER A 319 -4.12 -8.24 -18.11
C SER A 319 -4.49 -7.84 -16.67
N PHE A 320 -3.75 -6.90 -16.09
CA PHE A 320 -3.99 -6.40 -14.73
C PHE A 320 -5.30 -5.61 -14.65
N THR A 321 -5.52 -4.72 -15.62
CA THR A 321 -6.75 -3.91 -15.69
C THR A 321 -7.99 -4.78 -15.92
N LEU A 322 -7.95 -5.72 -16.86
CA LEU A 322 -9.08 -6.59 -17.18
C LEU A 322 -9.44 -7.51 -16.01
N ALA A 323 -8.45 -8.07 -15.31
CA ALA A 323 -8.69 -8.88 -14.13
C ALA A 323 -9.39 -8.09 -13.01
N ARG A 324 -8.95 -6.86 -12.74
CA ARG A 324 -9.60 -5.97 -11.77
C ARG A 324 -11.00 -5.56 -12.20
N THR A 325 -11.20 -5.24 -13.47
CA THR A 325 -12.54 -4.93 -14.01
C THR A 325 -13.48 -6.12 -13.83
N ALA A 326 -13.04 -7.34 -14.15
CA ALA A 326 -13.83 -8.54 -13.94
C ALA A 326 -14.17 -8.75 -12.45
N GLY A 327 -13.20 -8.58 -11.55
CA GLY A 327 -13.42 -8.61 -10.10
C GLY A 327 -14.41 -7.56 -9.62
N GLY A 328 -14.31 -6.32 -10.13
CA GLY A 328 -15.23 -5.22 -9.83
C GLY A 328 -16.64 -5.46 -10.34
N VAL A 329 -16.81 -6.05 -11.53
CA VAL A 329 -18.13 -6.45 -12.06
C VAL A 329 -18.75 -7.56 -11.22
N LEU A 330 -17.95 -8.54 -10.78
CA LEU A 330 -18.41 -9.59 -9.86
C LEU A 330 -18.81 -9.02 -8.50
N ALA A 331 -18.03 -8.09 -7.96
CA ALA A 331 -18.36 -7.38 -6.72
C ALA A 331 -19.65 -6.57 -6.85
N TRP A 332 -19.79 -5.80 -7.94
CA TRP A 332 -20.99 -5.03 -8.24
C TRP A 332 -22.22 -5.94 -8.34
N TYR A 333 -22.13 -7.04 -9.08
CA TYR A 333 -23.19 -8.04 -9.17
C TYR A 333 -23.60 -8.58 -7.79
N TRP A 334 -22.62 -8.93 -6.96
CA TRP A 334 -22.85 -9.51 -5.64
C TRP A 334 -23.51 -8.54 -4.67
N ILE A 335 -23.01 -7.30 -4.61
CA ILE A 335 -23.53 -6.29 -3.70
C ILE A 335 -24.89 -5.79 -4.21
N ARG A 336 -24.97 -5.41 -5.49
CA ARG A 336 -26.15 -4.71 -6.02
C ARG A 336 -27.31 -5.63 -6.36
N TRP A 337 -27.04 -6.83 -6.89
CA TRP A 337 -28.08 -7.74 -7.35
C TRP A 337 -28.37 -8.86 -6.36
N ARG A 338 -27.36 -9.39 -5.67
CA ARG A 338 -27.56 -10.43 -4.63
C ARG A 338 -27.85 -9.84 -3.26
N GLY A 339 -27.63 -8.54 -3.04
CA GLY A 339 -27.90 -7.86 -1.77
C GLY A 339 -27.09 -8.41 -0.61
N ARG A 340 -25.89 -8.94 -0.89
CA ARG A 340 -25.02 -9.56 0.11
C ARG A 340 -23.90 -8.63 0.53
N GLU A 341 -23.40 -8.83 1.75
CA GLU A 341 -22.23 -8.13 2.26
C GLU A 341 -21.00 -8.40 1.38
N GLU A 342 -20.11 -7.40 1.27
CA GLU A 342 -18.86 -7.47 0.52
C GLU A 342 -17.77 -8.30 1.22
N THR A 343 -17.82 -8.34 2.56
CA THR A 343 -16.78 -8.95 3.40
C THR A 343 -16.44 -10.40 3.04
N PRO A 344 -17.41 -11.30 2.79
CA PRO A 344 -17.11 -12.69 2.45
C PRO A 344 -16.37 -12.81 1.12
N MET A 345 -16.65 -11.92 0.16
CA MET A 345 -15.94 -11.89 -1.12
C MET A 345 -14.49 -11.46 -0.93
N ILE A 346 -14.26 -10.40 -0.14
CA ILE A 346 -12.92 -9.92 0.19
C ILE A 346 -12.10 -11.02 0.88
N VAL A 347 -12.67 -11.66 1.90
CA VAL A 347 -12.02 -12.75 2.64
C VAL A 347 -11.66 -13.92 1.72
N LEU A 348 -12.56 -14.31 0.82
CA LEU A 348 -12.30 -15.37 -0.16
C LEU A 348 -11.16 -14.98 -1.12
N ALA A 349 -11.21 -13.78 -1.69
CA ALA A 349 -10.19 -13.30 -2.63
C ALA A 349 -8.82 -13.22 -1.96
N SER A 350 -8.72 -12.64 -0.76
CA SER A 350 -7.49 -12.60 0.03
C SER A 350 -6.98 -14.00 0.37
N GLY A 351 -7.87 -14.93 0.71
CA GLY A 351 -7.52 -16.32 0.99
C GLY A 351 -6.95 -17.06 -0.23
N LEU A 352 -7.50 -16.82 -1.44
CA LEU A 352 -6.99 -17.39 -2.68
C LEU A 352 -5.60 -16.84 -3.03
N ILE A 353 -5.40 -15.52 -2.91
CA ILE A 353 -4.09 -14.87 -3.16
C ILE A 353 -3.03 -15.39 -2.17
N LEU A 354 -3.37 -15.44 -0.88
CA LEU A 354 -2.48 -15.97 0.15
C LEU A 354 -2.17 -17.46 -0.09
N GLY A 355 -3.18 -18.24 -0.46
CA GLY A 355 -3.06 -19.66 -0.76
C GLY A 355 -2.11 -19.93 -1.92
N GLU A 356 -2.26 -19.20 -3.02
CA GLU A 356 -1.34 -19.27 -4.16
C GLU A 356 0.11 -18.97 -3.73
N GLY A 357 0.32 -17.89 -2.98
CA GLY A 357 1.66 -17.52 -2.49
C GLY A 357 2.30 -18.59 -1.62
N LEU A 358 1.55 -19.15 -0.66
CA LEU A 358 2.05 -20.21 0.23
C LEU A 358 2.37 -21.50 -0.53
N VAL A 359 1.47 -21.93 -1.43
CA VAL A 359 1.69 -23.14 -2.25
C VAL A 359 2.85 -22.94 -3.21
N SER A 360 3.06 -21.73 -3.73
CA SER A 360 4.21 -21.40 -4.58
C SER A 360 5.55 -21.56 -3.84
N ILE A 361 5.62 -21.16 -2.56
CA ILE A 361 6.81 -21.38 -1.72
C ILE A 361 7.04 -22.88 -1.47
N VAL A 362 5.98 -23.64 -1.21
CA VAL A 362 6.06 -25.10 -1.06
C VAL A 362 6.56 -25.74 -2.35
N ASN A 363 6.01 -25.33 -3.50
CA ASN A 363 6.42 -25.82 -4.81
C ASN A 363 7.89 -25.49 -5.10
N LEU A 364 8.33 -24.28 -4.77
CA LEU A 364 9.73 -23.87 -4.86
C LEU A 364 10.64 -24.75 -4.00
N GLY A 365 10.21 -25.11 -2.78
CA GLY A 365 10.91 -26.04 -1.91
C GLY A 365 11.04 -27.44 -2.53
N LEU A 366 9.95 -27.97 -3.08
CA LEU A 366 9.93 -29.27 -3.78
C LEU A 366 10.81 -29.25 -5.05
N ALA A 367 10.76 -28.16 -5.83
CA ALA A 367 11.62 -27.94 -6.99
C ALA A 367 13.09 -27.86 -6.61
N SER A 368 13.42 -27.17 -5.51
CA SER A 368 14.79 -27.15 -4.98
C SER A 368 15.25 -28.54 -4.52
N ALA A 369 14.35 -29.39 -4.05
CA ALA A 369 14.64 -30.78 -3.67
C ALA A 369 14.69 -31.75 -4.86
N LYS A 370 14.55 -31.25 -6.10
CA LYS A 370 14.50 -32.05 -7.34
C LYS A 370 13.39 -33.11 -7.35
N VAL A 371 12.30 -32.86 -6.64
CA VAL A 371 11.10 -33.69 -6.76
C VAL A 371 10.58 -33.57 -8.20
N PRO A 372 10.16 -34.67 -8.87
CA PRO A 372 9.65 -34.60 -10.23
C PRO A 372 8.41 -33.69 -10.29
N HIS A 373 8.45 -32.71 -11.18
CA HIS A 373 7.31 -31.85 -11.52
C HIS A 373 6.81 -32.29 -12.89
N PHE A 374 5.52 -32.62 -12.99
CA PHE A 374 4.86 -33.00 -14.25
C PHE A 374 4.14 -31.80 -14.87
#